data_AF-A0A838N2P1-F1
#
_entry.id   AF-A0A838N2P1-F1
#
_cell.length_a   1.000
_cell.length_b   1.000
_cell.length_c   1.000
_cell.angle_alpha   90.00
_cell.angle_beta   90.00
_cell.angle_gamma   90.00
#
_symmetry.space_group_name_H-M   'P 1'
#
loop_
_entity.id
_entity.type
_entity.pdbx_description
1 polymer ?
#
loop_
_entity_poly.entity_id
_entity_poly.type
_entity_poly.pdbx_seq_one_letter_code
_entity_poly.pdbx_strand_id
1 'polypeptide(L)'
;MNQPLFLHIVERLESFLHKLPASIQRPILHELTPLKQLFLQQRPPRFVLTGSHRLPVQEVVATLFAAVQPGDMRDVLIEVYRWHNVSVGTHGTVSVLDARGADENALHNVEEELGRQPADIFLHVIDGNSGRPVLSRDTETLAKLHAKNVSPESAPKIIGVSVVAPDRANGTGRDKPAAHVKLQAALAEKPSLRDHLLQVLEVPLSELGAVSEEASPAAARLMALIAANLPNEARVEMIRISRDREAQVQIAQVLV
;
A
#
# COMPACT_ATOMS: atom_id res chain seq x y z
N MET A 1 21.34 -19.06 0.83
CA MET A 1 20.42 -20.19 1.14
C MET A 1 19.54 -20.40 -0.09
N ASN A 2 19.32 -21.63 -0.55
CA ASN A 2 18.63 -21.88 -1.83
C ASN A 2 17.10 -21.85 -1.62
N GLN A 3 16.53 -20.64 -1.52
CA GLN A 3 15.10 -20.38 -1.28
C GLN A 3 14.15 -21.16 -2.21
N PRO A 4 14.44 -21.33 -3.52
CA PRO A 4 13.58 -22.13 -4.41
C PRO A 4 13.51 -23.62 -4.02
N LEU A 5 14.62 -24.19 -3.54
CA LEU A 5 14.66 -25.58 -3.12
C LEU A 5 13.86 -25.81 -1.83
N PHE A 6 13.94 -24.89 -0.88
CA PHE A 6 13.15 -24.94 0.36
C PHE A 6 11.66 -24.78 0.08
N LEU A 7 11.29 -23.84 -0.80
CA LEU A 7 9.89 -23.68 -1.21
C LEU A 7 9.34 -24.98 -1.81
N HIS A 8 10.08 -25.60 -2.72
CA HIS A 8 9.67 -26.87 -3.31
C HIS A 8 9.51 -27.99 -2.28
N ILE A 9 10.38 -28.06 -1.28
CA ILE A 9 10.27 -29.04 -0.18
C ILE A 9 9.01 -28.78 0.66
N VAL A 10 8.72 -27.52 1.00
CA VAL A 10 7.53 -27.15 1.79
C VAL A 10 6.25 -27.42 1.02
N GLU A 11 6.18 -27.07 -0.27
CA GLU A 11 5.03 -27.38 -1.14
C GLU A 11 4.78 -28.89 -1.24
N ARG A 12 5.86 -29.68 -1.33
CA ARG A 12 5.75 -31.14 -1.33
C ARG A 12 5.24 -31.66 0.02
N LEU A 13 5.70 -31.11 1.14
CA LEU A 13 5.19 -31.45 2.47
C LEU A 13 3.71 -31.10 2.60
N GLU A 14 3.28 -29.91 2.17
CA GLU A 14 1.87 -29.53 2.14
C GLU A 14 1.04 -30.53 1.33
N SER A 15 1.51 -30.97 0.16
CA SER A 15 0.80 -31.99 -0.65
C SER A 15 0.60 -33.32 0.07
N PHE A 16 1.52 -33.70 0.96
CA PHE A 16 1.38 -34.89 1.80
C PHE A 16 0.46 -34.64 2.99
N LEU A 17 0.50 -33.45 3.60
CA LEU A 17 -0.37 -33.07 4.71
C LEU A 17 -1.85 -33.07 4.32
N HIS A 18 -2.17 -32.73 3.06
CA HIS A 18 -3.54 -32.80 2.54
C HIS A 18 -4.13 -34.22 2.49
N LYS A 19 -3.30 -35.25 2.65
CA LYS A 19 -3.75 -36.65 2.71
C LYS A 19 -4.01 -37.13 4.14
N LEU A 20 -3.69 -36.32 5.15
CA LEU A 20 -3.92 -36.65 6.56
C LEU A 20 -5.32 -36.24 7.01
N PRO A 21 -5.88 -36.87 8.05
CA PRO A 21 -7.11 -36.42 8.67
C PRO A 21 -7.01 -34.98 9.17
N ALA A 22 -8.12 -34.23 9.09
CA ALA A 22 -8.18 -32.80 9.45
C ALA A 22 -7.68 -32.48 10.88
N SER A 23 -7.80 -33.43 11.82
CA SER A 23 -7.32 -33.28 13.20
C SER A 23 -5.81 -33.15 13.32
N ILE A 24 -5.04 -33.74 12.39
CA ILE A 24 -3.58 -33.66 12.35
C ILE A 24 -3.11 -32.62 11.34
N GLN A 25 -3.82 -32.53 10.21
CA GLN A 25 -3.50 -31.59 9.14
C GLN A 25 -3.59 -30.13 9.60
N ARG A 26 -4.68 -29.73 10.28
CA ARG A 26 -4.93 -28.32 10.62
C ARG A 26 -3.85 -27.71 11.54
N PRO A 27 -3.46 -28.36 12.66
CA PRO A 27 -2.38 -27.82 13.50
C PRO A 27 -1.08 -27.64 12.74
N ILE A 28 -0.70 -28.58 11.88
CA ILE A 28 0.56 -28.50 11.14
C ILE A 28 0.52 -27.40 10.08
N LEU A 29 -0.59 -27.27 9.34
CA LEU A 29 -0.74 -26.21 8.35
C LEU A 29 -0.83 -24.82 8.98
N HIS A 30 -1.39 -24.70 10.20
CA HIS A 30 -1.42 -23.45 10.95
C HIS A 30 -0.02 -22.91 11.23
N GLU A 31 0.97 -23.78 11.44
CA GLU A 31 2.36 -23.39 11.69
C GLU A 31 3.19 -23.26 10.40
N LEU A 32 3.01 -24.17 9.43
CA LEU A 32 3.81 -24.16 8.20
C LEU A 32 3.43 -23.03 7.22
N THR A 33 2.14 -22.69 7.14
CA THR A 33 1.67 -21.69 6.16
C THR A 33 2.30 -20.31 6.40
N PRO A 34 2.29 -19.75 7.63
CA PRO A 34 2.93 -18.48 7.91
C PRO A 34 4.43 -18.50 7.63
N LEU A 35 5.13 -19.60 7.96
CA LEU A 35 6.57 -19.74 7.68
C LEU A 35 6.88 -19.72 6.17
N LYS A 36 6.08 -20.44 5.37
CA LYS A 36 6.22 -20.41 3.90
C LYS A 36 6.03 -19.00 3.36
N GLN A 37 4.98 -18.32 3.80
CA GLN A 37 4.65 -16.97 3.34
C GLN A 37 5.72 -15.96 3.75
N LEU A 38 6.13 -15.96 5.02
CA LEU A 38 7.08 -14.99 5.57
C LEU A 38 8.50 -15.19 5.05
N PHE A 39 8.94 -16.40 4.70
CA PHE A 39 10.36 -16.66 4.39
C PHE A 39 10.65 -17.18 2.99
N LEU A 40 9.66 -17.81 2.35
CA LEU A 40 9.86 -18.47 1.06
C LEU A 40 9.14 -17.74 -0.07
N GLN A 41 8.03 -17.06 0.22
CA GLN A 41 7.22 -16.33 -0.75
C GLN A 41 7.30 -14.81 -0.60
N GLN A 42 8.39 -14.31 0.00
CA GLN A 42 8.62 -12.87 0.16
C GLN A 42 8.53 -12.14 -1.17
N ARG A 43 7.79 -11.04 -1.20
CA ARG A 43 7.66 -10.15 -2.35
C ARG A 43 7.50 -8.69 -1.92
N PRO A 44 7.74 -7.73 -2.83
CA PRO A 44 7.39 -6.33 -2.61
C PRO A 44 5.89 -6.16 -2.26
N PRO A 45 5.54 -5.28 -1.31
CA PRO A 45 4.16 -4.84 -1.13
C PRO A 45 3.70 -4.05 -2.37
N ARG A 46 2.46 -4.26 -2.77
CA ARG A 46 1.84 -3.71 -3.97
C ARG A 46 0.79 -2.67 -3.62
N PHE A 47 1.01 -1.43 -4.03
CA PHE A 47 0.16 -0.29 -3.76
C PHE A 47 -0.46 0.26 -5.03
N VAL A 48 -1.77 0.50 -5.02
CA VAL A 48 -2.44 1.25 -6.09
C VAL A 48 -2.69 2.66 -5.61
N LEU A 49 -2.23 3.65 -6.38
CA LEU A 49 -2.56 5.05 -6.13
C LEU A 49 -3.84 5.41 -6.89
N THR A 50 -4.81 5.99 -6.18
CA THR A 50 -6.04 6.54 -6.77
C THR A 50 -6.28 7.95 -6.25
N GLY A 51 -7.25 8.67 -6.80
CA GLY A 51 -7.54 10.05 -6.40
C GLY A 51 -6.91 11.11 -7.30
N SER A 52 -6.52 12.22 -6.69
CA SER A 52 -6.03 13.42 -7.36
C SER A 52 -4.68 13.18 -8.05
N HIS A 53 -4.62 13.46 -9.35
CA HIS A 53 -3.39 13.44 -10.15
C HIS A 53 -2.65 14.80 -10.19
N ARG A 54 -3.02 15.75 -9.32
CA ARG A 54 -2.37 17.08 -9.30
C ARG A 54 -0.96 17.05 -8.75
N LEU A 55 -0.73 16.22 -7.74
CA LEU A 55 0.60 15.99 -7.21
C LEU A 55 1.33 15.01 -8.11
N PRO A 56 2.55 15.34 -8.59
CA PRO A 56 3.39 14.39 -9.31
C PRO A 56 3.52 13.07 -8.54
N VAL A 57 3.50 11.95 -9.26
CA VAL A 57 3.62 10.62 -8.64
C VAL A 57 4.89 10.48 -7.80
N GLN A 58 5.98 11.11 -8.23
CA GLN A 58 7.25 11.08 -7.51
C GLN A 58 7.15 11.78 -6.15
N GLU A 59 6.45 12.93 -6.08
CA GLU A 59 6.23 13.64 -4.82
C GLU A 59 5.33 12.84 -3.88
N VAL A 60 4.29 12.19 -4.43
CA VAL A 60 3.42 11.31 -3.65
C VAL A 60 4.21 10.12 -3.12
N VAL A 61 4.98 9.44 -3.97
CA VAL A 61 5.81 8.29 -3.59
C VAL A 61 6.87 8.69 -2.55
N ALA A 62 7.56 9.81 -2.72
CA ALA A 62 8.54 10.30 -1.74
C ALA A 62 7.89 10.72 -0.41
N THR A 63 6.68 11.28 -0.47
CA THR A 63 5.90 11.65 0.73
C THR A 63 5.42 10.42 1.49
N LEU A 64 4.96 9.39 0.77
CA LEU A 64 4.55 8.14 1.37
C LEU A 64 5.78 7.42 1.94
N PHE A 65 6.84 7.27 1.14
CA PHE A 65 8.03 6.47 1.44
C PHE A 65 9.26 7.36 1.60
N ALA A 66 9.42 7.98 2.77
CA ALA A 66 10.40 9.04 3.08
C ALA A 66 11.88 8.80 2.71
N ALA A 67 12.29 7.57 2.36
CA ALA A 67 13.66 7.21 1.99
C ALA A 67 13.90 7.02 0.48
N VAL A 68 12.92 7.31 -0.39
CA VAL A 68 13.07 7.15 -1.84
C VAL A 68 13.98 8.23 -2.42
N GLN A 69 15.00 7.85 -3.19
CA GLN A 69 15.89 8.79 -3.86
C GLN A 69 15.40 9.13 -5.27
N PRO A 70 15.73 10.31 -5.83
CA PRO A 70 15.31 10.70 -7.19
C PRO A 70 15.69 9.69 -8.29
N GLY A 71 16.79 8.96 -8.13
CA GLY A 71 17.24 7.92 -9.05
C GLY A 71 16.32 6.70 -9.08
N ASP A 72 15.66 6.40 -7.97
CA ASP A 72 14.79 5.23 -7.77
C ASP A 72 13.42 5.36 -8.45
N MET A 73 13.10 6.56 -8.96
CA MET A 73 11.79 6.92 -9.55
C MET A 73 11.85 7.19 -11.04
N ARG A 74 12.96 6.86 -11.71
CA ARG A 74 13.10 7.07 -13.17
C ARG A 74 12.10 6.25 -13.96
N ASP A 75 11.92 4.98 -13.61
CA ASP A 75 11.06 4.04 -14.35
C ASP A 75 9.58 4.40 -14.22
N VAL A 76 9.17 4.96 -13.06
CA VAL A 76 7.81 5.43 -12.78
C VAL A 76 7.34 6.51 -13.79
N LEU A 77 8.27 7.22 -14.43
CA LEU A 77 7.95 8.26 -15.42
C LEU A 77 7.82 7.72 -16.86
N ILE A 78 8.24 6.48 -17.13
CA ILE A 78 8.39 5.97 -18.50
C ILE A 78 7.11 5.29 -18.98
N GLU A 79 6.46 4.49 -18.12
CA GLU A 79 5.25 3.75 -18.47
C GLU A 79 4.08 4.13 -17.55
N VAL A 80 3.04 4.75 -18.10
CA VAL A 80 1.87 5.13 -17.31
C VAL A 80 0.95 3.91 -17.14
N TYR A 81 0.28 3.79 -15.99
CA TYR A 81 -0.70 2.73 -15.70
C TYR A 81 -0.12 1.31 -15.71
N ARG A 82 1.15 1.15 -15.31
CA ARG A 82 1.84 -0.14 -15.13
C ARG A 82 2.39 -0.27 -13.71
N TRP A 83 2.64 -1.50 -13.28
CA TRP A 83 3.35 -1.76 -12.03
C TRP A 83 4.82 -1.34 -12.12
N HIS A 84 5.25 -0.49 -11.17
CA HIS A 84 6.63 -0.05 -11.05
C HIS A 84 7.25 -0.46 -9.74
N ASN A 85 8.43 -1.07 -9.80
CA ASN A 85 9.21 -1.33 -8.60
C ASN A 85 10.01 -0.08 -8.23
N VAL A 86 9.76 0.44 -7.04
CA VAL A 86 10.44 1.61 -6.48
C VAL A 86 11.32 1.16 -5.33
N SER A 87 12.61 1.44 -5.41
CA SER A 87 13.53 1.25 -4.29
C SER A 87 13.30 2.32 -3.23
N VAL A 88 13.16 1.89 -1.97
CA VAL A 88 12.97 2.77 -0.81
C VAL A 88 14.30 2.81 -0.05
N GLY A 89 15.21 3.64 -0.55
CA GLY A 89 16.59 3.71 -0.07
C GLY A 89 17.27 2.34 -0.13
N THR A 90 18.01 1.96 0.91
CA THR A 90 18.62 0.63 1.03
C THR A 90 17.72 -0.38 1.76
N HIS A 91 16.45 -0.04 2.02
CA HIS A 91 15.60 -0.79 2.94
C HIS A 91 14.62 -1.73 2.26
N GLY A 92 14.45 -1.61 0.95
CA GLY A 92 13.64 -2.54 0.21
C GLY A 92 13.02 -1.96 -1.03
N THR A 93 12.10 -2.72 -1.60
CA THR A 93 11.35 -2.36 -2.81
C THR A 93 9.86 -2.43 -2.53
N VAL A 94 9.12 -1.44 -3.04
CA VAL A 94 7.67 -1.46 -3.13
C VAL A 94 7.25 -1.49 -4.59
N SER A 95 6.10 -2.06 -4.89
CA SER A 95 5.50 -1.99 -6.23
C SER A 95 4.34 -1.00 -6.23
N VAL A 96 4.33 -0.06 -7.16
CA VAL A 96 3.35 1.02 -7.24
C VAL A 96 2.69 1.02 -8.61
N LEU A 97 1.36 1.00 -8.64
CA LEU A 97 0.55 1.22 -9.82
C LEU A 97 -0.19 2.55 -9.66
N ASP A 98 0.19 3.56 -10.44
CA ASP A 98 -0.50 4.85 -10.42
C ASP A 98 -1.70 4.84 -11.37
N ALA A 99 -2.91 4.81 -10.80
CA ALA A 99 -4.17 4.85 -11.52
C ALA A 99 -4.86 6.24 -11.46
N ARG A 100 -4.18 7.25 -10.89
CA ARG A 100 -4.75 8.59 -10.73
C ARG A 100 -4.98 9.25 -12.09
N GLY A 101 -6.11 9.92 -12.24
CA GLY A 101 -6.46 10.64 -13.47
C GLY A 101 -6.74 9.76 -14.70
N ALA A 102 -6.73 8.43 -14.58
CA ALA A 102 -7.03 7.52 -15.69
C ALA A 102 -8.42 7.81 -16.30
N ASP A 103 -8.47 7.91 -17.62
CA ASP A 103 -9.71 7.87 -18.40
C ASP A 103 -10.20 6.43 -18.59
N GLU A 104 -11.34 6.22 -19.25
CA GLU A 104 -11.91 4.88 -19.42
C GLU A 104 -10.97 3.92 -20.17
N ASN A 105 -10.19 4.42 -21.14
CA ASN A 105 -9.25 3.60 -21.89
C ASN A 105 -8.05 3.20 -21.01
N ALA A 106 -7.50 4.15 -20.25
CA ALA A 106 -6.43 3.90 -19.29
C ALA A 106 -6.87 2.97 -18.16
N LEU A 107 -8.12 3.08 -17.70
CA LEU A 107 -8.67 2.20 -16.66
C LEU A 107 -8.67 0.74 -17.09
N HIS A 108 -8.87 0.44 -18.38
CA HIS A 108 -8.74 -0.93 -18.87
C HIS A 108 -7.33 -1.48 -18.65
N ASN A 109 -6.29 -0.69 -18.93
CA ASN A 109 -4.90 -1.09 -18.68
C ASN A 109 -4.64 -1.32 -17.19
N VAL A 110 -5.16 -0.45 -16.32
CA VAL A 110 -5.06 -0.62 -14.86
C VAL A 110 -5.76 -1.91 -14.40
N GLU A 111 -6.94 -2.21 -14.94
CA GLU A 111 -7.67 -3.44 -14.63
C GLU A 111 -6.91 -4.70 -15.09
N GLU A 112 -6.27 -4.67 -16.26
CA GLU A 112 -5.41 -5.77 -16.72
C GLU A 112 -4.22 -6.00 -15.78
N GLU A 113 -3.54 -4.92 -15.36
CA GLU A 113 -2.41 -4.99 -14.43
C GLU A 113 -2.84 -5.56 -13.07
N LEU A 114 -4.02 -5.18 -12.57
CA LEU A 114 -4.58 -5.75 -11.34
C LEU A 114 -4.95 -7.23 -11.49
N GLY A 115 -5.45 -7.62 -12.66
CA GLY A 115 -5.72 -9.03 -12.97
C GLY A 115 -4.47 -9.89 -13.02
N ARG A 116 -3.34 -9.33 -13.47
CA ARG A 116 -2.03 -10.01 -13.44
C ARG A 116 -1.44 -10.08 -12.04
N GLN A 117 -1.53 -8.98 -11.29
CA GLN A 117 -0.98 -8.86 -9.95
C GLN A 117 -1.94 -8.05 -9.07
N PRO A 118 -2.62 -8.68 -8.10
CA PRO A 118 -3.51 -7.95 -7.22
C PRO A 118 -2.72 -7.03 -6.30
N ALA A 119 -3.32 -5.88 -6.00
CA ALA A 119 -2.86 -4.93 -5.00
C ALA A 119 -3.07 -5.47 -3.58
N ASP A 120 -2.18 -5.09 -2.68
CA ASP A 120 -2.34 -5.34 -1.24
C ASP A 120 -3.16 -4.22 -0.58
N ILE A 121 -2.87 -2.97 -0.95
CA ILE A 121 -3.51 -1.78 -0.38
C ILE A 121 -3.75 -0.74 -1.47
N PHE A 122 -4.90 -0.09 -1.41
CA PHE A 122 -5.23 1.11 -2.18
C PHE A 122 -4.95 2.36 -1.35
N LEU A 123 -4.16 3.28 -1.90
CA LEU A 123 -3.90 4.59 -1.32
C LEU A 123 -4.68 5.64 -2.13
N HIS A 124 -5.73 6.19 -1.52
CA HIS A 124 -6.53 7.24 -2.15
C HIS A 124 -6.02 8.61 -1.77
N VAL A 125 -5.30 9.25 -2.70
CA VAL A 125 -4.51 10.45 -2.44
C VAL A 125 -5.25 11.70 -2.89
N ILE A 126 -5.29 12.72 -2.03
CA ILE A 126 -5.75 14.07 -2.39
C ILE A 126 -4.65 15.10 -2.12
N ASP A 127 -4.72 16.21 -2.85
CA ASP A 127 -3.97 17.42 -2.52
C ASP A 127 -4.76 18.22 -1.46
N GLY A 128 -4.29 18.13 -0.22
CA GLY A 128 -4.90 18.76 0.94
C GLY A 128 -4.83 20.29 0.92
N ASN A 129 -3.91 20.86 0.16
CA ASN A 129 -3.77 22.32 0.01
C ASN A 129 -4.74 22.91 -1.00
N SER A 130 -5.31 22.08 -1.88
CA SER A 130 -6.08 22.55 -3.03
C SER A 130 -7.37 23.29 -2.68
N GLY A 131 -7.88 23.08 -1.45
CA GLY A 131 -9.18 23.61 -0.99
C GLY A 131 -10.39 23.07 -1.76
N ARG A 132 -10.19 22.18 -2.75
CA ARG A 132 -11.23 21.66 -3.62
C ARG A 132 -11.97 20.48 -2.98
N PRO A 133 -13.21 20.19 -3.39
CA PRO A 133 -13.89 18.97 -2.97
C PRO A 133 -13.19 17.73 -3.55
N VAL A 134 -13.36 16.60 -2.86
CA VAL A 134 -13.03 15.28 -3.42
C VAL A 134 -14.00 15.02 -4.58
N LEU A 135 -13.46 14.62 -5.74
CA LEU A 135 -14.27 14.40 -6.93
C LEU A 135 -15.04 13.07 -6.81
N SER A 136 -16.35 13.08 -7.13
CA SER A 136 -17.13 11.83 -7.16
C SER A 136 -16.51 10.80 -8.11
N ARG A 137 -16.05 11.27 -9.29
CA ARG A 137 -15.33 10.43 -10.27
C ARG A 137 -14.16 9.69 -9.63
N ASP A 138 -13.36 10.35 -8.78
CA ASP A 138 -12.18 9.74 -8.18
C ASP A 138 -12.56 8.59 -7.22
N THR A 139 -13.63 8.79 -6.44
CA THR A 139 -14.14 7.73 -5.55
C THR A 139 -14.91 6.65 -6.29
N GLU A 140 -15.51 6.95 -7.45
CA GLU A 140 -16.10 5.96 -8.37
C GLU A 140 -15.02 5.08 -8.99
N THR A 141 -13.94 5.68 -9.49
CA THR A 141 -12.77 4.97 -10.01
C THR A 141 -12.18 4.05 -8.94
N LEU A 142 -11.97 4.56 -7.71
CA LEU A 142 -11.51 3.72 -6.60
C LEU A 142 -12.45 2.53 -6.35
N ALA A 143 -13.77 2.75 -6.30
CA ALA A 143 -14.73 1.68 -6.07
C ALA A 143 -14.70 0.62 -7.19
N LYS A 144 -14.57 1.06 -8.45
CA LYS A 144 -14.46 0.17 -9.61
C LYS A 144 -13.21 -0.71 -9.52
N LEU A 145 -12.04 -0.11 -9.31
CA LEU A 145 -10.76 -0.83 -9.24
C LEU A 145 -10.68 -1.73 -7.99
N HIS A 146 -11.18 -1.26 -6.85
CA HIS A 146 -11.23 -2.06 -5.62
C HIS A 146 -12.09 -3.30 -5.81
N ALA A 147 -13.30 -3.16 -6.37
CA ALA A 147 -14.18 -4.29 -6.65
C ALA A 147 -13.57 -5.33 -7.61
N LYS A 148 -12.72 -4.90 -8.55
CA LYS A 148 -11.98 -5.79 -9.45
C LYS A 148 -10.85 -6.55 -8.76
N ASN A 149 -10.29 -6.00 -7.67
CA ASN A 149 -9.21 -6.61 -6.91
C ASN A 149 -9.71 -7.50 -5.75
N VAL A 150 -10.98 -7.39 -5.36
CA VAL A 150 -11.57 -8.26 -4.34
C VAL A 150 -11.66 -9.68 -4.88
N SER A 151 -11.15 -10.62 -4.09
CA SER A 151 -11.22 -12.06 -4.33
C SER A 151 -11.70 -12.77 -3.06
N PRO A 152 -12.15 -14.03 -3.13
CA PRO A 152 -12.53 -14.81 -1.94
C PRO A 152 -11.42 -14.95 -0.91
N GLU A 153 -10.16 -14.89 -1.35
CA GLU A 153 -8.97 -15.10 -0.52
C GLU A 153 -8.35 -13.79 -0.03
N SER A 154 -8.67 -12.66 -0.66
CA SER A 154 -8.09 -11.36 -0.30
C SER A 154 -9.00 -10.21 -0.71
N ALA A 155 -9.27 -9.33 0.25
CA ALA A 155 -9.96 -8.06 0.05
C ALA A 155 -8.99 -6.92 0.43
N PRO A 156 -8.45 -6.18 -0.55
CA PRO A 156 -7.42 -5.19 -0.28
C PRO A 156 -7.99 -4.06 0.58
N LYS A 157 -7.14 -3.51 1.46
CA LYS A 157 -7.52 -2.42 2.34
C LYS A 157 -7.36 -1.07 1.67
N ILE A 158 -8.10 -0.06 2.16
CA ILE A 158 -8.06 1.30 1.64
C ILE A 158 -7.52 2.23 2.72
N ILE A 159 -6.58 3.10 2.35
CA ILE A 159 -6.12 4.20 3.19
C ILE A 159 -6.34 5.50 2.43
N GLY A 160 -7.03 6.46 3.06
CA GLY A 160 -7.12 7.83 2.53
C GLY A 160 -5.90 8.63 2.94
N VAL A 161 -5.29 9.35 2.00
CA VAL A 161 -4.10 10.17 2.25
C VAL A 161 -4.35 11.59 1.76
N SER A 162 -4.33 12.55 2.69
CA SER A 162 -4.34 13.98 2.39
C SER A 162 -2.92 14.51 2.48
N VAL A 163 -2.30 14.81 1.34
CA VAL A 163 -0.95 15.36 1.30
C VAL A 163 -1.01 16.87 1.46
N VAL A 164 -0.34 17.41 2.47
CA VAL A 164 -0.35 18.84 2.81
C VAL A 164 1.06 19.41 2.76
N ALA A 165 1.25 20.57 2.14
CA ALA A 165 2.56 21.22 2.15
C ALA A 165 2.71 21.96 3.49
N PRO A 166 3.91 22.03 4.09
CA PRO A 166 4.14 22.90 5.23
C PRO A 166 3.80 24.34 4.81
N ASP A 167 2.92 24.96 5.59
CA ASP A 167 2.20 26.20 5.29
C ASP A 167 3.15 27.33 4.85
N ARG A 168 3.19 27.64 3.54
CA ARG A 168 3.65 28.97 3.08
C ARG A 168 2.49 29.92 3.29
N ALA A 169 2.33 30.35 4.54
CA ALA A 169 1.55 31.49 5.00
C ALA A 169 0.46 31.96 4.01
N ASN A 170 -0.68 31.28 3.97
CA ASN A 170 -1.90 31.90 3.47
C ASN A 170 -3.03 31.71 4.48
N GLY A 171 -3.05 32.63 5.45
CA GLY A 171 -4.21 32.87 6.28
C GLY A 171 -5.38 33.25 5.40
N THR A 172 -6.41 32.41 5.34
CA THR A 172 -7.82 32.76 5.07
C THR A 172 -8.67 31.48 5.04
N GLY A 173 -9.28 31.14 6.19
CA GLY A 173 -10.34 30.12 6.21
C GLY A 173 -10.49 29.37 7.52
N ARG A 174 -10.84 30.06 8.62
CA ARG A 174 -11.11 29.41 9.92
C ARG A 174 -12.35 28.48 9.95
N ASP A 175 -13.17 28.45 8.89
CA ASP A 175 -14.44 27.70 8.87
C ASP A 175 -14.55 26.61 7.78
N LYS A 176 -13.49 26.34 7.00
CA LYS A 176 -13.55 25.24 6.03
C LYS A 176 -13.10 23.93 6.69
N PRO A 177 -13.88 22.82 6.60
CA PRO A 177 -13.43 21.55 7.12
C PRO A 177 -12.13 21.15 6.43
N ALA A 178 -11.17 20.68 7.23
CA ALA A 178 -9.87 20.24 6.76
C ALA A 178 -10.02 19.19 5.65
N ALA A 179 -9.09 19.17 4.70
CA ALA A 179 -9.21 18.33 3.50
C ALA A 179 -9.34 16.83 3.84
N HIS A 180 -8.65 16.36 4.88
CA HIS A 180 -8.78 14.99 5.37
C HIS A 180 -10.19 14.66 5.89
N VAL A 181 -10.93 15.61 6.48
CA VAL A 181 -12.32 15.42 6.94
C VAL A 181 -13.26 15.23 5.74
N LYS A 182 -13.08 16.06 4.70
CA LYS A 182 -13.85 15.91 3.45
C LYS A 182 -13.57 14.58 2.77
N LEU A 183 -12.30 14.15 2.79
CA LEU A 183 -11.91 12.85 2.25
C LEU A 183 -12.55 11.70 3.03
N GLN A 184 -12.51 11.76 4.37
CA GLN A 184 -13.15 10.76 5.21
C GLN A 184 -14.65 10.67 4.94
N ALA A 185 -15.35 11.80 4.81
CA ALA A 185 -16.76 11.83 4.45
C ALA A 185 -17.01 11.16 3.08
N ALA A 186 -16.26 11.57 2.04
CA ALA A 186 -16.44 11.05 0.67
C ALA A 186 -16.18 9.54 0.56
N LEU A 187 -15.21 9.00 1.30
CA LEU A 187 -14.94 7.56 1.33
C LEU A 187 -15.99 6.81 2.17
N ALA A 188 -16.53 7.43 3.22
CA ALA A 188 -17.55 6.82 4.08
C ALA A 188 -18.96 6.81 3.45
N GLU A 189 -19.24 7.70 2.51
CA GLU A 189 -20.51 7.77 1.77
C GLU A 189 -20.80 6.50 0.96
N LYS A 190 -19.77 5.78 0.52
CA LYS A 190 -19.89 4.54 -0.26
C LYS A 190 -19.65 3.33 0.62
N PRO A 191 -20.67 2.47 0.89
CA PRO A 191 -20.50 1.30 1.74
C PRO A 191 -19.37 0.37 1.30
N SER A 192 -19.24 0.13 -0.02
CA SER A 192 -18.19 -0.72 -0.59
C SER A 192 -16.77 -0.25 -0.25
N LEU A 193 -16.56 1.07 -0.15
CA LEU A 193 -15.28 1.65 0.24
C LEU A 193 -15.12 1.70 1.76
N ARG A 194 -16.17 2.14 2.46
CA ARG A 194 -16.20 2.30 3.92
C ARG A 194 -15.83 1.00 4.64
N ASP A 195 -16.36 -0.14 4.17
CA ASP A 195 -16.15 -1.43 4.82
C ASP A 195 -14.70 -1.93 4.68
N HIS A 196 -13.90 -1.32 3.79
CA HIS A 196 -12.48 -1.62 3.56
C HIS A 196 -11.54 -0.48 3.97
N LEU A 197 -12.09 0.68 4.38
CA LEU A 197 -11.33 1.85 4.80
C LEU A 197 -10.71 1.63 6.18
N LEU A 198 -9.38 1.63 6.25
CA LEU A 198 -8.65 1.54 7.51
C LEU A 198 -8.65 2.87 8.24
N GLN A 199 -8.15 3.91 7.56
CA GLN A 199 -8.02 5.24 8.14
C GLN A 199 -7.83 6.28 7.03
N VAL A 200 -8.16 7.53 7.34
CA VAL A 200 -7.71 8.71 6.58
C VAL A 200 -6.63 9.43 7.38
N LEU A 201 -5.49 9.69 6.75
CA LEU A 201 -4.32 10.33 7.34
C LEU A 201 -3.96 11.60 6.58
N GLU A 202 -3.51 12.61 7.31
CA GLU A 202 -2.89 13.80 6.76
C GLU A 202 -1.37 13.65 6.85
N VAL A 203 -0.66 13.77 5.73
CA VAL A 203 0.79 13.53 5.64
C VAL A 203 1.46 14.77 5.05
N PRO A 204 2.49 15.33 5.71
CA PRO A 204 3.20 16.48 5.16
C PRO A 204 3.98 16.07 3.91
N LEU A 205 3.91 16.88 2.87
CA LEU A 205 4.64 16.74 1.62
C LEU A 205 6.14 16.69 1.93
N SER A 206 6.80 15.64 1.45
CA SER A 206 8.25 15.50 1.52
C SER A 206 8.89 16.02 0.23
N GLU A 207 9.91 16.85 0.33
CA GLU A 207 10.66 17.31 -0.84
C GLU A 207 11.54 16.18 -1.40
N LEU A 208 11.54 16.03 -2.72
CA LEU A 208 12.31 15.00 -3.40
C LEU A 208 13.81 15.19 -3.15
N GLY A 209 14.45 14.21 -2.49
CA GLY A 209 15.87 14.28 -2.16
C GLY A 209 16.21 15.02 -0.85
N ALA A 210 15.21 15.52 -0.12
CA ALA A 210 15.41 15.95 1.26
C ALA A 210 15.64 14.73 2.15
N VAL A 211 16.90 14.47 2.51
CA VAL A 211 17.26 13.42 3.47
C VAL A 211 16.93 13.93 4.87
N SER A 212 15.69 13.68 5.32
CA SER A 212 15.37 13.77 6.74
C SER A 212 15.57 12.38 7.35
N GLU A 213 16.52 12.23 8.27
CA GLU A 213 16.71 10.96 8.98
C GLU A 213 15.49 10.58 9.84
N GLU A 214 14.66 11.57 10.17
CA GLU A 214 13.43 11.39 10.92
C GLU A 214 12.21 11.57 9.98
N ALA A 215 11.51 10.46 9.75
CA ALA A 215 10.20 10.49 9.13
C ALA A 215 9.21 11.27 10.01
N SER A 216 8.37 12.11 9.39
CA SER A 216 7.29 12.78 10.12
C SER A 216 6.46 11.77 10.92
N PRO A 217 5.97 12.10 12.13
CA PRO A 217 5.10 11.22 12.92
C PRO A 217 3.90 10.70 12.13
N ALA A 218 3.35 11.50 11.20
CA ALA A 218 2.27 11.08 10.32
C ALA A 218 2.70 10.01 9.30
N ALA A 219 3.89 10.16 8.71
CA ALA A 219 4.47 9.17 7.80
C ALA A 219 4.81 7.87 8.55
N ALA A 220 5.37 7.96 9.76
CA ALA A 220 5.62 6.81 10.63
C ALA A 220 4.31 6.06 10.98
N ARG A 221 3.24 6.80 11.30
CA ARG A 221 1.91 6.22 11.55
C ARG A 221 1.33 5.52 10.32
N LEU A 222 1.46 6.14 9.14
CA LEU A 222 1.07 5.51 7.88
C LEU A 222 1.83 4.20 7.65
N MET A 223 3.15 4.21 7.89
CA MET A 223 3.98 3.01 7.74
C MET A 223 3.58 1.89 8.68
N ALA A 224 3.32 2.20 9.96
CA ALA A 224 2.83 1.23 10.92
C ALA A 224 1.45 0.66 10.50
N LEU A 225 0.54 1.51 10.02
CA LEU A 225 -0.77 1.09 9.53
C LEU A 225 -0.66 0.14 8.32
N ILE A 226 0.23 0.45 7.38
CA ILE A 226 0.52 -0.42 6.23
C ILE A 226 1.11 -1.75 6.70
N ALA A 227 2.18 -1.73 7.52
CA ALA A 227 2.86 -2.94 7.98
C ALA A 227 1.93 -3.90 8.77
N ALA A 228 0.93 -3.38 9.46
CA ALA A 228 -0.05 -4.18 10.19
C ALA A 228 -1.12 -4.84 9.30
N ASN A 229 -1.35 -4.34 8.08
CA ASN A 229 -2.46 -4.75 7.21
C ASN A 229 -2.01 -5.43 5.90
N LEU A 230 -0.71 -5.63 5.72
CA LEU A 230 -0.18 -6.36 4.57
C LEU A 230 -0.28 -7.89 4.77
N PRO A 231 -0.41 -8.65 3.67
CA PRO A 231 -0.29 -10.10 3.72
C PRO A 231 1.13 -10.51 4.12
N ASN A 232 1.27 -11.70 4.70
CA ASN A 232 2.54 -12.21 5.26
C ASN A 232 3.69 -12.16 4.24
N GLU A 233 3.40 -12.47 2.98
CA GLU A 233 4.33 -12.47 1.86
C GLU A 233 4.98 -11.09 1.61
N ALA A 234 4.27 -10.01 1.92
CA ALA A 234 4.74 -8.64 1.75
C ALA A 234 5.18 -7.97 3.07
N ARG A 235 4.79 -8.56 4.20
CA ARG A 235 4.92 -7.94 5.53
C ARG A 235 6.38 -7.80 5.97
N VAL A 236 7.23 -8.78 5.69
CA VAL A 236 8.66 -8.75 6.04
C VAL A 236 9.38 -7.60 5.34
N GLU A 237 9.14 -7.44 4.04
CA GLU A 237 9.74 -6.36 3.24
C GLU A 237 9.29 -4.99 3.77
N MET A 238 8.00 -4.85 4.07
CA MET A 238 7.47 -3.60 4.61
C MET A 238 8.06 -3.24 5.97
N ILE A 239 8.24 -4.22 6.86
CA ILE A 239 8.84 -3.97 8.18
C ILE A 239 10.32 -3.58 8.07
N ARG A 240 11.02 -4.13 7.07
CA ARG A 240 12.39 -3.70 6.73
C ARG A 240 12.41 -2.24 6.27
N ILE A 241 11.45 -1.86 5.41
CA ILE A 241 11.28 -0.50 4.89
C ILE A 241 10.91 0.50 5.99
N SER A 242 9.93 0.17 6.85
CA SER A 242 9.43 1.07 7.90
C SER A 242 10.36 1.18 9.11
N ARG A 243 11.29 0.23 9.27
CA ARG A 243 12.12 0.07 10.48
C ARG A 243 11.28 -0.03 11.77
N ASP A 244 10.06 -0.54 11.66
CA ASP A 244 9.14 -0.68 12.79
C ASP A 244 9.59 -1.83 13.71
N ARG A 245 10.18 -1.46 14.85
CA ARG A 245 10.69 -2.42 15.84
C ARG A 245 9.59 -3.24 16.48
N GLU A 246 8.40 -2.68 16.67
CA GLU A 246 7.29 -3.42 17.28
C GLU A 246 6.80 -4.50 16.33
N ALA A 247 6.65 -4.17 15.05
CA ALA A 247 6.30 -5.14 14.02
C ALA A 247 7.40 -6.20 13.80
N GLN A 248 8.68 -5.86 13.95
CA GLN A 248 9.78 -6.83 13.98
C GLN A 248 9.64 -7.84 15.12
N VAL A 249 9.29 -7.38 16.33
CA VAL A 249 9.05 -8.25 17.48
C VAL A 249 7.84 -9.16 17.23
N GLN A 250 6.75 -8.63 16.67
CA GLN A 250 5.57 -9.43 16.35
C GLN A 250 5.87 -10.55 15.34
N ILE A 251 6.64 -10.27 14.28
CA ILE A 251 7.07 -11.32 13.34
C ILE A 251 7.98 -12.34 14.03
N ALA A 252 8.90 -11.88 14.89
CA ALA A 252 9.76 -12.78 15.64
C ALA A 252 8.98 -13.69 16.60
N GLN A 253 7.82 -13.25 17.12
CA GLN A 253 6.94 -14.07 17.95
C GLN A 253 6.14 -15.10 17.16
N VAL A 254 5.85 -14.87 15.87
CA VAL A 254 5.26 -15.89 14.99
C VAL A 254 6.23 -17.05 14.73
N LEU A 255 7.52 -16.90 15.06
CA LEU A 255 8.55 -17.92 14.90
C LEU A 255 8.76 -18.83 16.12
N VAL A 256 8.17 -18.51 17.27
CA VAL A 256 8.40 -19.16 18.57
C VAL A 256 7.16 -19.87 19.05
#